data_AF-A0A1M5ZQ82-F1
#
_entry.id   AF-A0A1M5ZQ82-F1
#
_cell.length_a   1.000
_cell.length_b   1.000
_cell.length_c   1.000
_cell.angle_alpha   90.00
_cell.angle_beta   90.00
_cell.angle_gamma   90.00
#
_symmetry.space_group_name_H-M   'P 1'
#
loop_
_entity.id
_entity.type
_entity.pdbx_description
1 polymer ?
#
loop_
_entity_poly.entity_id
_entity_poly.type
_entity_poly.pdbx_seq_one_letter_code
_entity_poly.pdbx_strand_id
1 'polypeptide(L)'
;MRRGFIVTSIILILALAAIIILYPLLWWLALILLPILVLGLIDYFQKSNNIRRTYPLLGRITNLLEKQRHVVQETVLLNRTEGKPFNWIQKEIVYKRAEDAVKNQPFGTQIPYDEVGREWFTHSTYPAKEIKDDFRVTIGSSKCSKPYSASILNLAGMSYGSISKNATLAFNGGAKIAGFAQNTGEGGFTPYHQEYGADVIFQFGTGYFGCRTEEGDFDPKKFAEIASNEVVKMIEIKVSQGAKPGFGAILPAKKNTEEIAKYRDVEKGTEILSPPHHAAFSNDSEMIAFIQELRKLSGGKPIGIKMCIGQKDEFERMVRTFAEKKNYPDFIAIDGAEGGSGAAHMESLHWAGLPIIEAIHFANGILKKYGLRDEIKVMAAGKIISAFDIYRMLALGADTCYSARGMMFALGCVQSLKCNLDTCPTGITTMEPSRVASLVVEDKKTKVANYHKNTIEAFKELLKSMGIENRRSIDKKYIIRRINENDTKTYDEIFIDNK
;
A
#
# COMPACT_ATOMS: atom_id res chain seq x y z
N MET A 1 -10.85 -22.35 -39.43
CA MET A 1 -10.15 -21.03 -39.45
C MET A 1 -8.73 -21.08 -40.02
N ARG A 2 -7.88 -22.03 -39.64
CA ARG A 2 -6.52 -22.18 -40.22
C ARG A 2 -6.49 -22.38 -41.75
N ARG A 3 -7.41 -23.20 -42.30
CA ARG A 3 -7.64 -23.30 -43.75
C ARG A 3 -8.23 -22.01 -44.35
N GLY A 4 -9.10 -21.35 -43.58
CA GLY A 4 -9.67 -20.04 -43.93
C GLY A 4 -8.58 -19.00 -44.15
N PHE A 5 -7.61 -18.88 -43.24
CA PHE A 5 -6.49 -17.94 -43.37
C PHE A 5 -5.70 -18.12 -44.68
N ILE A 6 -5.43 -19.36 -45.10
CA ILE A 6 -4.74 -19.61 -46.39
C ILE A 6 -5.59 -19.11 -47.56
N VAL A 7 -6.88 -19.47 -47.58
CA VAL A 7 -7.80 -19.06 -48.64
C VAL A 7 -7.91 -17.53 -48.69
N THR A 8 -8.09 -16.86 -47.56
CA THR A 8 -8.15 -15.39 -47.49
C THR A 8 -6.83 -14.76 -47.92
N SER A 9 -5.69 -15.33 -47.52
CA SER A 9 -4.36 -14.83 -47.90
C SER A 9 -4.12 -14.91 -49.41
N ILE A 10 -4.52 -16.01 -50.04
CA ILE A 10 -4.41 -16.19 -51.50
C ILE A 10 -5.31 -15.17 -52.21
N ILE A 11 -6.56 -15.01 -51.78
CA ILE A 11 -7.49 -14.03 -52.34
C ILE A 11 -6.93 -12.61 -52.20
N LEU A 12 -6.39 -12.26 -51.03
CA LEU A 12 -5.79 -10.94 -50.78
C LEU A 12 -4.57 -10.68 -51.67
N ILE A 13 -3.71 -11.68 -51.89
CA ILE A 13 -2.54 -11.55 -52.79
C ILE A 13 -2.99 -11.34 -54.23
N LEU A 14 -3.98 -12.11 -54.70
CA LEU A 14 -4.50 -12.00 -56.06
C LEU A 14 -5.21 -10.65 -56.28
N ALA A 15 -6.01 -10.20 -55.30
CA ALA A 15 -6.66 -8.89 -55.34
C ALA A 15 -5.63 -7.76 -55.34
N LEU A 16 -4.60 -7.85 -54.50
CA LEU A 16 -3.51 -6.87 -54.45
C LEU A 16 -2.75 -6.81 -55.79
N ALA A 17 -2.44 -7.96 -56.39
CA ALA A 17 -1.78 -8.02 -57.69
C ALA A 17 -2.66 -7.37 -58.78
N ALA A 18 -3.95 -7.66 -58.82
CA ALA A 18 -4.90 -7.04 -59.74
C ALA A 18 -4.99 -5.52 -59.56
N ILE A 19 -5.04 -5.04 -58.31
CA ILE A 19 -5.08 -3.60 -57.99
C ILE A 19 -3.80 -2.90 -58.47
N ILE A 20 -2.63 -3.50 -58.27
CA ILE A 20 -1.35 -2.91 -58.71
C ILE A 20 -1.26 -2.87 -60.23
N ILE A 21 -1.78 -3.88 -60.94
CA ILE A 21 -1.83 -3.91 -62.40
C ILE A 21 -2.78 -2.85 -62.95
N LEU A 22 -3.96 -2.69 -62.34
CA LEU A 22 -4.98 -1.72 -62.79
C LEU A 22 -4.65 -0.28 -62.39
N TYR A 23 -3.98 -0.10 -61.24
CA TYR A 23 -3.65 1.21 -60.66
C TYR A 23 -2.21 1.20 -60.10
N PRO A 24 -1.18 1.38 -60.95
CA PRO A 24 0.22 1.27 -60.54
C PRO A 24 0.65 2.20 -59.40
N LEU A 25 -0.03 3.35 -59.24
CA LEU A 25 0.21 4.30 -58.16
C LEU A 25 -0.13 3.75 -56.75
N LEU A 26 -0.89 2.67 -56.65
CA LEU A 26 -1.28 2.04 -55.38
C LEU A 26 -0.32 0.94 -54.90
N TRP A 27 0.88 0.85 -55.47
CA TRP A 27 1.91 -0.14 -55.11
C TRP A 27 2.26 -0.14 -53.61
N TRP A 28 2.14 1.01 -52.93
CA TRP A 28 2.42 1.16 -51.49
C TRP A 28 1.49 0.31 -50.60
N LEU A 29 0.32 -0.11 -51.07
CA LEU A 29 -0.55 -1.06 -50.35
C LEU A 29 0.15 -2.40 -50.10
N ALA A 30 1.06 -2.80 -51.00
CA ALA A 30 1.86 -4.00 -50.82
C ALA A 30 2.84 -3.87 -49.65
N LEU A 31 3.38 -2.67 -49.39
CA LEU A 31 4.26 -2.42 -48.25
C LEU A 31 3.55 -2.63 -46.90
N ILE A 32 2.23 -2.49 -46.85
CA ILE A 32 1.42 -2.70 -45.63
C ILE A 32 0.96 -4.16 -45.55
N LEU A 33 0.45 -4.72 -46.64
CA LEU A 33 -0.19 -6.05 -46.64
C LEU A 33 0.82 -7.20 -46.60
N LEU A 34 1.97 -7.08 -47.30
CA LEU A 34 2.96 -8.16 -47.34
C LEU A 34 3.55 -8.48 -45.96
N PRO A 35 3.98 -7.51 -45.12
CA PRO A 35 4.48 -7.81 -43.78
C PRO A 35 3.43 -8.52 -42.90
N ILE A 36 2.16 -8.14 -43.00
CA ILE A 36 1.06 -8.76 -42.27
C ILE A 36 0.89 -10.23 -42.72
N LEU A 37 0.87 -10.49 -44.03
CA LEU A 37 0.78 -11.85 -44.56
C LEU A 37 1.97 -12.71 -44.11
N VAL A 38 3.19 -12.17 -44.16
CA VAL A 38 4.40 -12.86 -43.67
C VAL A 38 4.29 -13.19 -42.18
N LEU A 39 3.84 -12.24 -41.34
CA LEU A 39 3.63 -12.50 -39.91
C LEU A 39 2.60 -13.60 -39.66
N GLY A 40 1.54 -13.65 -40.46
CA GLY A 40 0.53 -14.70 -40.42
C GLY A 40 1.05 -16.06 -40.89
N LEU A 41 1.89 -16.11 -41.93
CA LEU A 41 2.56 -17.34 -42.34
C LEU A 41 3.53 -17.85 -41.26
N ILE A 42 4.30 -16.96 -40.63
CA ILE A 42 5.14 -17.29 -39.47
C ILE A 42 4.29 -17.91 -38.35
N ASP A 43 3.12 -17.31 -38.05
CA ASP A 43 2.18 -17.84 -37.05
C ASP A 43 1.59 -19.20 -37.44
N TYR A 44 1.38 -19.43 -38.73
CA TYR A 44 0.83 -20.67 -39.27
C TYR A 44 1.81 -21.86 -39.16
N PHE A 45 3.10 -21.61 -39.38
CA PHE A 45 4.15 -22.64 -39.38
C PHE A 45 4.81 -22.87 -38.04
N GLN A 46 4.82 -21.88 -37.14
CA GLN A 46 5.39 -22.06 -35.81
C GLN A 46 4.68 -23.18 -35.04
N LYS A 47 5.43 -23.88 -34.19
CA LYS A 47 4.97 -25.07 -33.44
C LYS A 47 4.80 -24.82 -31.94
N SER A 48 5.21 -23.67 -31.41
CA SER A 48 5.33 -23.41 -29.97
C SER A 48 4.06 -22.86 -29.31
N ASN A 49 3.21 -22.14 -30.04
CA ASN A 49 1.99 -21.53 -29.48
C ASN A 49 0.73 -22.01 -30.24
N ASN A 50 -0.11 -22.77 -29.54
CA ASN A 50 -1.31 -23.37 -30.12
C ASN A 50 -2.34 -22.32 -30.61
N ILE A 51 -2.47 -21.19 -29.91
CA ILE A 51 -3.42 -20.12 -30.26
C ILE A 51 -2.98 -19.44 -31.55
N ARG A 52 -1.72 -18.98 -31.65
CA ARG A 52 -1.18 -18.37 -32.88
C ARG A 52 -1.22 -19.32 -34.08
N ARG A 53 -1.04 -20.62 -33.85
CA ARG A 53 -1.08 -21.64 -34.91
C ARG A 53 -2.49 -21.90 -35.42
N THR A 54 -3.48 -21.88 -34.53
CA THR A 54 -4.89 -22.10 -34.87
C THR A 54 -5.52 -20.85 -35.49
N TYR A 55 -5.08 -19.68 -35.00
CA TYR A 55 -5.55 -18.34 -35.38
C TYR A 55 -4.36 -17.46 -35.82
N PRO A 56 -3.80 -17.65 -37.03
CA PRO A 56 -2.73 -16.80 -37.54
C PRO A 56 -3.12 -15.32 -37.51
N LEU A 57 -2.20 -14.42 -37.15
CA LEU A 57 -2.42 -12.99 -36.88
C LEU A 57 -3.28 -12.68 -35.66
N LEU A 58 -4.51 -13.19 -35.61
CA LEU A 58 -5.45 -12.90 -34.52
C LEU A 58 -4.93 -13.41 -33.16
N GLY A 59 -4.24 -14.54 -33.13
CA GLY A 59 -3.62 -15.06 -31.93
C GLY A 59 -2.54 -14.15 -31.34
N ARG A 60 -1.96 -13.22 -32.12
CA ARG A 60 -1.05 -12.19 -31.58
C ARG A 60 -1.81 -11.13 -30.78
N ILE A 61 -3.01 -10.76 -31.22
CA ILE A 61 -3.90 -9.86 -30.49
C ILE A 61 -4.33 -10.54 -29.18
N THR A 62 -4.73 -11.80 -29.24
CA THR A 62 -5.07 -12.58 -28.03
C THR A 62 -3.91 -12.63 -27.06
N ASN A 63 -2.69 -12.95 -27.51
CA ASN A 63 -1.51 -12.96 -26.64
C ASN A 63 -1.18 -11.56 -26.08
N LEU A 64 -1.41 -10.48 -26.85
CA LEU A 64 -1.21 -9.12 -26.38
C LEU A 64 -2.21 -8.76 -25.28
N LEU A 65 -3.50 -9.05 -25.52
CA LEU A 65 -4.57 -8.87 -24.55
C LEU A 65 -4.34 -9.73 -23.31
N GLU A 66 -3.83 -10.95 -23.46
CA GLU A 66 -3.49 -11.83 -22.34
C GLU A 66 -2.34 -11.26 -21.50
N LYS A 67 -1.27 -10.77 -22.14
CA LYS A 67 -0.15 -10.09 -21.45
C LYS A 67 -0.59 -8.83 -20.71
N GLN A 68 -1.60 -8.12 -21.22
CA GLN A 68 -2.16 -6.94 -20.59
C GLN A 68 -3.49 -7.22 -19.88
N ARG A 69 -3.84 -8.49 -19.67
CA ARG A 69 -5.18 -8.90 -19.20
C ARG A 69 -5.57 -8.18 -17.94
N HIS A 70 -4.70 -8.20 -16.94
CA HIS A 70 -4.94 -7.52 -15.66
C HIS A 70 -5.14 -6.02 -15.83
N VAL A 71 -4.38 -5.35 -16.69
CA VAL A 71 -4.52 -3.92 -16.92
C VAL A 71 -5.84 -3.62 -17.61
N VAL A 72 -6.14 -4.29 -18.73
CA VAL A 72 -7.38 -4.09 -19.49
C VAL A 72 -8.61 -4.43 -18.64
N GLN A 73 -8.53 -5.51 -17.85
CA GLN A 73 -9.59 -5.88 -16.93
C GLN A 73 -9.82 -4.79 -15.87
N GLU A 74 -8.76 -4.29 -15.24
CA GLU A 74 -8.82 -3.29 -14.16
C GLU A 74 -9.19 -1.88 -14.60
N THR A 75 -8.91 -1.50 -15.84
CA THR A 75 -9.14 -0.14 -16.33
C THR A 75 -10.33 0.00 -17.28
N VAL A 76 -10.70 -1.05 -18.04
CA VAL A 76 -11.72 -0.96 -19.10
C VAL A 76 -12.92 -1.86 -18.82
N LEU A 77 -12.71 -3.10 -18.39
CA LEU A 77 -13.78 -4.11 -18.37
C LEU A 77 -14.49 -4.25 -17.02
N LEU A 78 -13.84 -3.87 -15.92
CA LEU A 78 -14.39 -4.07 -14.58
C LEU A 78 -15.61 -3.19 -14.32
N ASN A 79 -16.69 -3.82 -13.87
CA ASN A 79 -17.85 -3.12 -13.32
C ASN A 79 -17.43 -2.28 -12.11
N ARG A 80 -18.14 -1.17 -11.86
CA ARG A 80 -17.70 -0.18 -10.88
C ARG A 80 -17.65 -0.70 -9.44
N THR A 81 -18.54 -1.63 -9.11
CA THR A 81 -18.66 -2.27 -7.79
C THR A 81 -17.74 -3.47 -7.62
N GLU A 82 -17.24 -4.01 -8.73
CA GLU A 82 -16.36 -5.18 -8.75
C GLU A 82 -14.87 -4.77 -8.74
N GLY A 83 -14.02 -5.72 -8.36
CA GLY A 83 -12.57 -5.54 -8.36
C GLY A 83 -11.92 -6.01 -7.05
N LYS A 84 -10.78 -6.68 -7.16
CA LYS A 84 -9.98 -7.14 -6.02
C LYS A 84 -8.52 -6.72 -6.23
N PRO A 85 -7.83 -6.18 -5.21
CA PRO A 85 -8.31 -5.96 -3.84
C PRO A 85 -9.21 -4.73 -3.65
N PHE A 86 -9.22 -3.76 -4.58
CA PHE A 86 -10.12 -2.59 -4.52
C PHE A 86 -11.01 -2.53 -5.76
N ASN A 87 -12.26 -2.11 -5.55
CA ASN A 87 -13.19 -1.84 -6.65
C ASN A 87 -12.99 -0.45 -7.25
N TRP A 88 -13.66 -0.15 -8.37
CA TRP A 88 -13.53 1.14 -9.04
C TRP A 88 -14.01 2.31 -8.18
N ILE A 89 -15.14 2.17 -7.47
CA ILE A 89 -15.68 3.24 -6.61
C ILE A 89 -14.65 3.65 -5.54
N GLN A 90 -14.00 2.67 -4.92
CA GLN A 90 -12.91 2.87 -3.98
C GLN A 90 -11.72 3.62 -4.61
N LYS A 91 -11.27 3.20 -5.79
CA LYS A 91 -10.18 3.86 -6.53
C LYS A 91 -10.56 5.30 -6.93
N GLU A 92 -11.79 5.49 -7.40
CA GLU A 92 -12.31 6.78 -7.85
C GLU A 92 -12.38 7.81 -6.73
N ILE A 93 -12.75 7.42 -5.50
CA ILE A 93 -12.68 8.31 -4.33
C ILE A 93 -11.26 8.88 -4.18
N VAL A 94 -10.25 8.03 -4.33
CA VAL A 94 -8.85 8.45 -4.21
C VAL A 94 -8.44 9.33 -5.38
N TYR A 95 -8.75 8.94 -6.62
CA TYR A 95 -8.40 9.71 -7.81
C TYR A 95 -9.03 11.11 -7.79
N LYS A 96 -10.32 11.22 -7.50
CA LYS A 96 -11.00 12.53 -7.42
C LYS A 96 -10.40 13.42 -6.33
N ARG A 97 -10.07 12.86 -5.16
CA ARG A 97 -9.42 13.60 -4.08
C ARG A 97 -8.01 14.05 -4.45
N ALA A 98 -7.26 13.22 -5.16
CA ALA A 98 -5.92 13.53 -5.63
C ALA A 98 -5.91 14.63 -6.71
N GLU A 99 -6.91 14.63 -7.60
CA GLU A 99 -7.10 15.63 -8.65
C GLU A 99 -7.71 16.94 -8.14
N ASP A 100 -8.05 17.03 -6.85
CA ASP A 100 -8.81 18.14 -6.27
C ASP A 100 -10.12 18.43 -7.04
N ALA A 101 -10.71 17.37 -7.57
CA ALA A 101 -11.93 17.43 -8.38
C ALA A 101 -13.18 17.63 -7.52
N VAL A 102 -14.31 17.88 -8.19
CA VAL A 102 -15.60 18.16 -7.54
C VAL A 102 -15.97 17.08 -6.52
N LYS A 103 -16.29 17.50 -5.29
CA LYS A 103 -16.57 16.63 -4.13
C LYS A 103 -17.92 15.92 -4.20
N ASN A 104 -18.80 16.30 -5.12
CA ASN A 104 -20.13 15.72 -5.28
C ASN A 104 -20.16 14.72 -6.44
N GLN A 105 -21.06 13.75 -6.33
CA GLN A 105 -21.36 12.81 -7.39
C GLN A 105 -22.88 12.84 -7.60
N PRO A 106 -23.36 12.94 -8.86
CA PRO A 106 -24.78 12.81 -9.13
C PRO A 106 -25.23 11.36 -8.92
N PHE A 107 -26.52 11.18 -8.61
CA PHE A 107 -27.18 9.88 -8.43
C PHE A 107 -26.87 9.16 -7.11
N GLY A 108 -27.66 8.12 -6.77
CA GLY A 108 -27.60 7.41 -5.49
C GLY A 108 -26.45 6.39 -5.36
N THR A 109 -26.46 5.66 -4.23
CA THR A 109 -25.49 4.57 -3.97
C THR A 109 -25.45 3.56 -5.11
N GLN A 110 -24.25 3.19 -5.54
CA GLN A 110 -24.04 2.08 -6.47
C GLN A 110 -23.67 0.77 -5.77
N ILE A 111 -23.38 0.83 -4.46
CA ILE A 111 -23.01 -0.36 -3.68
C ILE A 111 -24.28 -0.95 -3.06
N PRO A 112 -24.53 -2.26 -3.23
CA PRO A 112 -25.73 -2.92 -2.70
C PRO A 112 -25.77 -2.85 -1.16
N TYR A 113 -26.96 -2.67 -0.59
CA TYR A 113 -27.17 -2.60 0.87
C TYR A 113 -27.62 -3.92 1.49
N ASP A 114 -28.04 -4.85 0.67
CA ASP A 114 -28.48 -6.22 0.94
C ASP A 114 -27.32 -7.20 1.11
N GLU A 115 -26.12 -6.85 0.63
CA GLU A 115 -24.94 -7.71 0.75
C GLU A 115 -24.53 -7.92 2.22
N VAL A 116 -24.37 -9.19 2.62
CA VAL A 116 -23.86 -9.54 3.95
C VAL A 116 -22.45 -9.01 4.13
N GLY A 117 -22.18 -8.38 5.29
CA GLY A 117 -20.93 -7.68 5.56
C GLY A 117 -20.92 -6.23 5.12
N ARG A 118 -21.97 -5.73 4.45
CA ARG A 118 -22.12 -4.31 4.15
C ARG A 118 -22.12 -3.50 5.44
N GLU A 119 -21.39 -2.39 5.42
CA GLU A 119 -21.26 -1.46 6.53
C GLU A 119 -21.68 -0.05 6.14
N TRP A 120 -22.24 0.68 7.10
CA TRP A 120 -22.55 2.10 6.98
C TRP A 120 -22.46 2.80 8.33
N PHE A 121 -22.34 4.13 8.29
CA PHE A 121 -22.45 4.97 9.49
C PHE A 121 -23.86 5.54 9.62
N THR A 122 -24.23 5.90 10.84
CA THR A 122 -25.49 6.61 11.14
C THR A 122 -25.23 8.11 11.30
N HIS A 123 -25.95 8.93 10.54
CA HIS A 123 -25.88 10.39 10.65
C HIS A 123 -26.76 10.91 11.80
N SER A 124 -26.49 12.13 12.26
CA SER A 124 -27.33 12.83 13.23
C SER A 124 -28.37 13.69 12.52
N THR A 125 -29.59 13.77 13.06
CA THR A 125 -30.60 14.76 12.64
C THR A 125 -30.19 16.19 13.02
N TYR A 126 -29.25 16.33 13.94
CA TYR A 126 -28.62 17.58 14.35
C TYR A 126 -27.11 17.49 14.09
N PRO A 127 -26.64 17.73 12.85
CA PRO A 127 -25.22 17.77 12.54
C PRO A 127 -24.47 18.79 13.40
N ALA A 128 -23.19 18.51 13.68
CA ALA A 128 -22.36 19.44 14.44
C ALA A 128 -22.18 20.74 13.63
N LYS A 129 -22.16 21.88 14.31
CA LYS A 129 -21.92 23.17 13.62
C LYS A 129 -20.47 23.31 13.20
N GLU A 130 -19.55 22.89 14.08
CA GLU A 130 -18.12 23.03 13.94
C GLU A 130 -17.40 21.81 14.50
N ILE A 131 -16.21 21.50 13.95
CA ILE A 131 -15.31 20.47 14.46
C ILE A 131 -14.16 21.14 15.19
N LYS A 132 -13.98 20.80 16.47
CA LYS A 132 -12.94 21.31 17.37
C LYS A 132 -11.83 20.28 17.50
N ASP A 133 -11.14 20.01 16.40
CA ASP A 133 -10.11 18.98 16.31
C ASP A 133 -9.03 19.36 15.30
N ASP A 134 -7.77 19.20 15.67
CA ASP A 134 -6.60 19.47 14.82
C ASP A 134 -6.18 18.25 13.98
N PHE A 135 -6.84 17.10 14.20
CA PHE A 135 -6.57 15.81 13.59
C PHE A 135 -5.10 15.38 13.69
N ARG A 136 -4.47 15.71 14.82
CA ARG A 136 -3.12 15.26 15.18
C ARG A 136 -3.10 14.43 16.45
N VAL A 137 -2.12 13.53 16.58
CA VAL A 137 -1.92 12.67 17.74
C VAL A 137 -0.46 12.74 18.15
N THR A 138 -0.23 13.02 19.43
CA THR A 138 1.10 12.96 20.04
C THR A 138 1.50 11.50 20.24
N ILE A 139 2.54 11.06 19.54
CA ILE A 139 3.17 9.75 19.65
C ILE A 139 4.42 9.87 20.52
N GLY A 140 4.48 9.08 21.58
CA GLY A 140 5.52 9.13 22.60
C GLY A 140 4.92 8.75 23.95
N SER A 141 5.49 7.72 24.57
CA SER A 141 5.11 7.26 25.90
C SER A 141 5.86 8.04 26.99
N SER A 142 5.62 7.70 28.25
CA SER A 142 6.41 8.18 29.38
C SER A 142 7.91 7.84 29.30
N LYS A 143 8.32 6.94 28.39
CA LYS A 143 9.73 6.58 28.14
C LYS A 143 10.40 7.47 27.09
N CYS A 144 9.63 8.25 26.34
CA CYS A 144 10.11 9.11 25.25
C CYS A 144 10.33 10.55 25.71
N SER A 145 11.44 11.16 25.31
CA SER A 145 11.74 12.57 25.64
C SER A 145 11.47 13.54 24.48
N LYS A 146 11.29 13.02 23.25
CA LYS A 146 11.01 13.81 22.04
C LYS A 146 9.74 13.30 21.35
N PRO A 147 8.55 13.49 21.93
CA PRO A 147 7.31 13.03 21.31
C PRO A 147 7.07 13.72 19.96
N TYR A 148 6.37 13.03 19.06
CA TYR A 148 6.05 13.53 17.72
C TYR A 148 4.55 13.75 17.55
N SER A 149 4.16 14.92 17.02
CA SER A 149 2.76 15.18 16.64
C SER A 149 2.48 14.66 15.23
N ALA A 150 1.92 13.46 15.14
CA ALA A 150 1.59 12.81 13.87
C ALA A 150 0.18 13.22 13.39
N SER A 151 -0.02 13.26 12.06
CA SER A 151 -1.37 13.31 11.49
C SER A 151 -2.15 12.02 11.80
N ILE A 152 -3.47 12.04 11.87
CA ILE A 152 -4.27 10.80 11.98
C ILE A 152 -4.17 9.90 10.74
N LEU A 153 -3.72 10.43 9.62
CA LEU A 153 -3.44 9.68 8.38
C LEU A 153 -1.98 9.92 7.96
N ASN A 154 -1.18 8.86 7.87
CA ASN A 154 0.21 8.94 7.40
C ASN A 154 0.48 7.92 6.29
N LEU A 155 1.62 8.04 5.61
CA LEU A 155 2.04 7.07 4.59
C LEU A 155 2.67 5.84 5.25
N ALA A 156 2.18 4.65 4.89
CA ALA A 156 2.79 3.40 5.36
C ALA A 156 4.14 3.12 4.67
N GLY A 157 4.99 2.34 5.33
CA GLY A 157 6.32 1.99 4.81
C GLY A 157 6.27 1.25 3.48
N MET A 158 6.93 1.83 2.47
CA MET A 158 7.16 1.23 1.15
C MET A 158 8.60 1.48 0.74
N SER A 159 9.40 0.42 0.66
CA SER A 159 10.85 0.54 0.51
C SER A 159 11.27 1.15 -0.82
N TYR A 160 12.30 2.01 -0.78
CA TYR A 160 13.08 2.32 -1.99
C TYR A 160 13.63 1.01 -2.57
N GLY A 161 13.42 0.81 -3.87
CA GLY A 161 13.62 -0.46 -4.57
C GLY A 161 12.33 -1.26 -4.77
N SER A 162 11.37 -1.21 -3.85
CA SER A 162 9.99 -1.62 -4.16
C SER A 162 9.29 -0.56 -5.00
N ILE A 163 9.42 0.70 -4.57
CA ILE A 163 8.99 1.90 -5.29
C ILE A 163 10.19 2.63 -5.91
N SER A 164 9.93 3.35 -7.00
CA SER A 164 10.94 4.11 -7.75
C SER A 164 11.36 5.38 -7.01
N LYS A 165 12.50 5.95 -7.42
CA LYS A 165 13.01 7.21 -6.86
C LYS A 165 11.99 8.35 -7.01
N ASN A 166 11.31 8.44 -8.15
CA ASN A 166 10.32 9.48 -8.41
C ASN A 166 9.08 9.30 -7.51
N ALA A 167 8.67 8.05 -7.22
CA ALA A 167 7.59 7.79 -6.27
C ALA A 167 8.00 8.20 -4.84
N THR A 168 9.22 7.86 -4.40
CA THR A 168 9.74 8.27 -3.08
C THR A 168 9.80 9.79 -2.94
N LEU A 169 10.30 10.50 -3.96
CA LEU A 169 10.34 11.96 -4.00
C LEU A 169 8.95 12.59 -3.98
N ALA A 170 8.02 12.06 -4.78
CA ALA A 170 6.64 12.56 -4.82
C ALA A 170 5.93 12.38 -3.46
N PHE A 171 6.17 11.25 -2.78
CA PHE A 171 5.66 11.04 -1.43
C PHE A 171 6.28 12.02 -0.44
N ASN A 172 7.59 12.28 -0.52
CA ASN A 172 8.26 13.22 0.36
C ASN A 172 7.71 14.65 0.17
N GLY A 173 7.64 15.12 -1.08
CA GLY A 173 7.07 16.43 -1.38
C GLY A 173 5.61 16.56 -0.95
N GLY A 174 4.79 15.53 -1.20
CA GLY A 174 3.37 15.53 -0.80
C GLY A 174 3.19 15.54 0.72
N ALA A 175 4.01 14.76 1.43
CA ALA A 175 4.08 14.72 2.89
C ALA A 175 4.46 16.09 3.47
N LYS A 176 5.43 16.78 2.87
CA LYS A 176 5.80 18.15 3.27
C LYS A 176 4.66 19.14 3.10
N ILE A 177 3.99 19.12 1.96
CA ILE A 177 2.91 20.07 1.63
C ILE A 177 1.70 19.88 2.56
N ALA A 178 1.30 18.63 2.82
CA ALA A 178 0.10 18.34 3.60
C ALA A 178 0.36 18.08 5.10
N GLY A 179 1.62 18.08 5.55
CA GLY A 179 1.98 17.99 6.96
C GLY A 179 1.75 16.61 7.60
N PHE A 180 2.00 15.53 6.86
CA PHE A 180 1.95 14.15 7.36
C PHE A 180 3.32 13.46 7.22
N ALA A 181 3.52 12.33 7.91
CA ALA A 181 4.81 11.64 7.87
C ALA A 181 4.91 10.60 6.74
N GLN A 182 6.08 10.53 6.11
CA GLN A 182 6.47 9.48 5.17
C GLN A 182 7.24 8.37 5.90
N ASN A 183 6.78 7.13 5.81
CA ASN A 183 7.54 5.99 6.29
C ASN A 183 8.43 5.44 5.16
N THR A 184 9.71 5.22 5.45
CA THR A 184 10.73 4.79 4.46
C THR A 184 10.51 3.39 3.91
N GLY A 185 9.77 2.55 4.64
CA GLY A 185 9.81 1.12 4.42
C GLY A 185 11.18 0.51 4.74
N GLU A 186 11.33 -0.78 4.50
CA GLU A 186 12.55 -1.56 4.80
C GLU A 186 13.74 -1.28 3.85
N GLY A 187 13.71 -0.23 3.04
CA GLY A 187 14.67 -0.03 1.94
C GLY A 187 15.95 0.72 2.31
N GLY A 188 16.09 1.10 3.58
CA GLY A 188 17.06 2.09 4.04
C GLY A 188 16.55 3.52 3.92
N PHE A 189 17.36 4.47 4.41
CA PHE A 189 17.10 5.90 4.36
C PHE A 189 17.96 6.53 3.27
N THR A 190 17.34 7.27 2.35
CA THR A 190 18.00 7.78 1.13
C THR A 190 17.80 9.29 0.99
N PRO A 191 18.60 10.00 0.15
CA PRO A 191 18.40 11.42 -0.12
C PRO A 191 16.99 11.75 -0.62
N TYR A 192 16.34 10.82 -1.33
CA TYR A 192 14.96 10.98 -1.82
C TYR A 192 13.92 11.11 -0.69
N HIS A 193 14.23 10.61 0.51
CA HIS A 193 13.40 10.78 1.71
C HIS A 193 13.68 12.11 2.43
N GLN A 194 14.67 12.87 2.00
CA GLN A 194 15.11 14.11 2.64
C GLN A 194 14.91 15.34 1.75
N GLU A 195 14.88 15.17 0.44
CA GLU A 195 14.87 16.23 -0.58
C GLU A 195 13.91 17.39 -0.28
N TYR A 196 12.66 17.10 0.11
CA TYR A 196 11.65 18.13 0.40
C TYR A 196 11.48 18.40 1.91
N GLY A 197 12.25 17.74 2.77
CA GLY A 197 12.26 17.98 4.21
C GLY A 197 10.94 17.67 4.93
N ALA A 198 10.20 16.65 4.45
CA ALA A 198 9.02 16.13 5.17
C ALA A 198 9.42 15.32 6.39
N ASP A 199 8.52 15.20 7.36
CA ASP A 199 8.73 14.31 8.50
C ASP A 199 8.79 12.85 8.04
N VAL A 200 9.76 12.10 8.58
CA VAL A 200 10.04 10.72 8.20
C VAL A 200 9.90 9.77 9.39
N ILE A 201 9.29 8.62 9.13
CA ILE A 201 9.33 7.44 10.00
C ILE A 201 10.37 6.50 9.41
N PHE A 202 11.51 6.36 10.08
CA PHE A 202 12.53 5.43 9.62
C PHE A 202 12.13 4.01 10.04
N GLN A 203 11.79 3.20 9.04
CA GLN A 203 11.49 1.78 9.23
C GLN A 203 12.66 0.93 8.77
N PHE A 204 12.96 -0.12 9.53
CA PHE A 204 13.82 -1.20 9.09
C PHE A 204 13.19 -2.54 9.47
N GLY A 205 13.50 -3.58 8.69
CA GLY A 205 13.08 -4.95 8.93
C GLY A 205 14.24 -5.83 9.36
N THR A 206 14.06 -7.13 9.20
CA THR A 206 15.01 -8.18 9.60
C THR A 206 16.32 -8.17 8.82
N GLY A 207 16.36 -7.55 7.64
CA GLY A 207 17.59 -7.38 6.86
C GLY A 207 18.43 -6.17 7.28
N TYR A 208 17.94 -5.35 8.22
CA TYR A 208 18.59 -4.14 8.76
C TYR A 208 19.11 -3.16 7.69
N PHE A 209 18.49 -3.12 6.52
CA PHE A 209 18.95 -2.28 5.41
C PHE A 209 19.04 -0.80 5.80
N GLY A 210 20.16 -0.17 5.48
CA GLY A 210 20.51 1.20 5.89
C GLY A 210 21.19 1.29 7.26
N CYS A 211 21.08 0.27 8.12
CA CYS A 211 21.70 0.24 9.45
C CYS A 211 22.24 -1.15 9.80
N ARG A 212 22.96 -1.78 8.86
CA ARG A 212 23.53 -3.12 9.01
C ARG A 212 25.04 -3.16 8.90
N THR A 213 25.63 -4.19 9.48
CA THR A 213 27.02 -4.59 9.24
C THR A 213 27.15 -5.32 7.90
N GLU A 214 28.38 -5.62 7.48
CA GLU A 214 28.66 -6.41 6.27
C GLU A 214 28.07 -7.83 6.39
N GLU A 215 28.12 -8.41 7.59
CA GLU A 215 27.57 -9.73 7.93
C GLU A 215 26.03 -9.74 7.96
N GLY A 216 25.41 -8.56 8.08
CA GLY A 216 23.95 -8.40 8.06
C GLY A 216 23.28 -8.27 9.40
N ASP A 217 24.07 -8.12 10.46
CA ASP A 217 23.57 -7.77 11.79
C ASP A 217 23.29 -6.27 11.90
N PHE A 218 22.67 -5.87 13.01
CA PHE A 218 22.38 -4.47 13.29
C PHE A 218 23.68 -3.67 13.55
N ASP A 219 23.82 -2.50 12.92
CA ASP A 219 24.91 -1.56 13.16
C ASP A 219 24.42 -0.32 13.94
N PRO A 220 24.77 -0.20 15.24
CA PRO A 220 24.37 0.93 16.08
C PRO A 220 24.86 2.29 15.59
N LYS A 221 26.02 2.36 14.92
CA LYS A 221 26.61 3.63 14.46
C LYS A 221 25.83 4.16 13.26
N LYS A 222 25.63 3.33 12.24
CA LYS A 222 24.82 3.69 11.06
C LYS A 222 23.38 4.03 11.47
N PHE A 223 22.82 3.27 12.41
CA PHE A 223 21.50 3.59 12.97
C PHE A 223 21.49 4.98 13.61
N ALA A 224 22.45 5.29 14.48
CA ALA A 224 22.53 6.58 15.18
C ALA A 224 22.69 7.75 14.20
N GLU A 225 23.49 7.58 13.14
CA GLU A 225 23.65 8.59 12.08
C GLU A 225 22.31 8.90 11.41
N ILE A 226 21.57 7.88 10.95
CA ILE A 226 20.24 8.05 10.35
C ILE A 226 19.26 8.65 11.36
N ALA A 227 19.22 8.08 12.56
CA ALA A 227 18.27 8.48 13.60
C ALA A 227 18.56 9.89 14.14
N SER A 228 19.78 10.42 13.99
CA SER A 228 20.13 11.78 14.38
C SER A 228 19.58 12.83 13.41
N ASN A 229 19.28 12.46 12.16
CA ASN A 229 18.78 13.38 11.15
C ASN A 229 17.47 14.06 11.61
N GLU A 230 17.37 15.38 11.39
CA GLU A 230 16.26 16.19 11.87
C GLU A 230 14.92 15.81 11.26
N VAL A 231 14.88 15.32 10.01
CA VAL A 231 13.63 14.92 9.36
C VAL A 231 13.09 13.61 9.90
N VAL A 232 13.94 12.75 10.48
CA VAL A 232 13.51 11.49 11.08
C VAL A 232 12.82 11.81 12.42
N LYS A 233 11.52 11.56 12.54
CA LYS A 233 10.73 11.87 13.74
C LYS A 233 10.40 10.65 14.57
N MET A 234 10.33 9.48 13.97
CA MET A 234 9.99 8.22 14.63
C MET A 234 10.79 7.06 14.04
N ILE A 235 10.98 6.01 14.82
CA ILE A 235 11.63 4.76 14.42
C ILE A 235 10.61 3.63 14.50
N GLU A 236 10.51 2.81 13.46
CA GLU A 236 9.58 1.68 13.41
C GLU A 236 10.32 0.37 13.11
N ILE A 237 10.35 -0.53 14.09
CA ILE A 237 10.91 -1.87 13.93
C ILE A 237 9.82 -2.74 13.30
N LYS A 238 10.04 -3.21 12.06
CA LYS A 238 9.06 -4.05 11.38
C LYS A 238 9.30 -5.53 11.70
N VAL A 239 8.56 -6.03 12.69
CA VAL A 239 8.50 -7.45 13.07
C VAL A 239 7.83 -8.29 11.97
N SER A 240 6.70 -7.82 11.43
CA SER A 240 5.99 -8.51 10.35
C SER A 240 5.11 -7.55 9.54
N GLN A 241 4.55 -8.04 8.42
CA GLN A 241 3.60 -7.29 7.59
C GLN A 241 2.43 -8.19 7.17
N GLY A 242 1.27 -7.59 6.89
CA GLY A 242 0.05 -8.33 6.54
C GLY A 242 0.17 -9.26 5.34
N ALA A 243 0.89 -8.83 4.30
CA ALA A 243 1.01 -9.60 3.06
C ALA A 243 1.87 -10.87 3.14
N LYS A 244 2.73 -10.97 4.15
CA LYS A 244 3.68 -12.08 4.34
C LYS A 244 4.18 -12.14 5.79
N PRO A 245 3.29 -12.35 6.76
CA PRO A 245 3.71 -12.49 8.15
C PRO A 245 4.58 -13.73 8.30
N GLY A 246 5.63 -13.64 9.13
CA GLY A 246 6.63 -14.70 9.31
C GLY A 246 7.71 -14.78 8.22
N PHE A 247 7.70 -13.90 7.22
CA PHE A 247 8.71 -13.84 6.17
C PHE A 247 9.38 -12.46 6.06
N GLY A 248 10.68 -12.46 5.77
CA GLY A 248 11.46 -11.26 5.52
C GLY A 248 11.12 -10.57 4.19
N ALA A 249 11.68 -9.40 3.94
CA ALA A 249 11.52 -8.67 2.67
C ALA A 249 12.00 -9.51 1.48
N ILE A 250 11.32 -9.32 0.34
CA ILE A 250 11.68 -9.93 -0.94
C ILE A 250 11.87 -8.77 -1.93
N LEU A 251 13.05 -8.66 -2.52
CA LEU A 251 13.29 -7.79 -3.67
C LEU A 251 13.89 -8.61 -4.82
N PRO A 252 13.19 -8.73 -5.96
CA PRO A 252 13.71 -9.44 -7.12
C PRO A 252 15.04 -8.86 -7.61
N ALA A 253 15.94 -9.73 -8.04
CA ALA A 253 17.28 -9.39 -8.56
C ALA A 253 17.27 -8.24 -9.57
N LYS A 254 16.31 -8.25 -10.50
CA LYS A 254 16.17 -7.23 -11.53
C LYS A 254 15.96 -5.80 -10.99
N LYS A 255 15.42 -5.68 -9.77
CA LYS A 255 15.19 -4.39 -9.10
C LYS A 255 16.35 -4.01 -8.18
N ASN A 256 17.31 -4.90 -7.92
CA ASN A 256 18.47 -4.61 -7.10
C ASN A 256 19.57 -3.93 -7.93
N THR A 257 19.33 -2.67 -8.28
CA THR A 257 20.28 -1.83 -9.03
C THR A 257 21.50 -1.49 -8.18
N GLU A 258 22.54 -0.94 -8.80
CA GLU A 258 23.76 -0.51 -8.09
C GLU A 258 23.48 0.48 -6.96
N GLU A 259 22.58 1.42 -7.21
CA GLU A 259 22.17 2.39 -6.21
C GLU A 259 21.43 1.73 -5.05
N ILE A 260 20.53 0.79 -5.34
CA ILE A 260 19.77 0.07 -4.29
C ILE A 260 20.69 -0.82 -3.47
N ALA A 261 21.59 -1.54 -4.13
CA ALA A 261 22.61 -2.37 -3.52
C ALA A 261 23.47 -1.56 -2.53
N LYS A 262 23.87 -0.34 -2.94
CA LYS A 262 24.62 0.60 -2.09
C LYS A 262 23.84 1.02 -0.83
N TYR A 263 22.58 1.43 -0.95
CA TYR A 263 21.79 1.84 0.24
C TYR A 263 21.40 0.68 1.16
N ARG A 264 21.48 -0.54 0.64
CA ARG A 264 21.15 -1.76 1.37
C ARG A 264 22.37 -2.53 1.87
N ASP A 265 23.59 -2.09 1.56
CA ASP A 265 24.83 -2.83 1.86
C ASP A 265 24.73 -4.31 1.42
N VAL A 266 24.33 -4.54 0.17
CA VAL A 266 24.23 -5.88 -0.45
C VAL A 266 24.87 -5.91 -1.83
N GLU A 267 25.11 -7.10 -2.36
CA GLU A 267 25.62 -7.28 -3.72
C GLU A 267 24.58 -6.85 -4.77
N LYS A 268 25.01 -6.16 -5.83
CA LYS A 268 24.17 -5.71 -6.95
C LYS A 268 23.65 -6.90 -7.76
N GLY A 269 22.40 -6.81 -8.21
CA GLY A 269 21.82 -7.78 -9.16
C GLY A 269 21.49 -9.14 -8.54
N THR A 270 21.66 -9.31 -7.24
CA THR A 270 21.22 -10.50 -6.50
C THR A 270 19.78 -10.34 -6.01
N GLU A 271 19.07 -11.46 -5.87
CA GLU A 271 17.77 -11.46 -5.22
C GLU A 271 17.94 -11.25 -3.71
N ILE A 272 17.21 -10.28 -3.16
CA ILE A 272 17.28 -9.97 -1.73
C ILE A 272 16.16 -10.71 -1.02
N LEU A 273 16.55 -11.65 -0.16
CA LEU A 273 15.67 -12.35 0.77
C LEU A 273 16.13 -12.04 2.19
N SER A 274 15.33 -11.27 2.93
CA SER A 274 15.66 -11.00 4.33
C SER A 274 15.31 -12.21 5.21
N PRO A 275 16.00 -12.38 6.35
CA PRO A 275 15.66 -13.40 7.34
C PRO A 275 14.21 -13.28 7.83
N PRO A 276 13.58 -14.35 8.32
CA PRO A 276 12.20 -14.29 8.82
C PRO A 276 12.07 -13.61 10.19
N HIS A 277 13.15 -13.48 10.95
CA HIS A 277 13.20 -12.86 12.28
C HIS A 277 14.38 -11.91 12.40
N HIS A 278 14.32 -11.03 13.40
CA HIS A 278 15.39 -10.10 13.74
C HIS A 278 16.53 -10.85 14.46
N ALA A 279 17.78 -10.66 14.03
CA ALA A 279 18.93 -11.26 14.70
C ALA A 279 19.21 -10.63 16.09
N ALA A 280 18.79 -9.37 16.30
CA ALA A 280 19.02 -8.63 17.54
C ALA A 280 18.17 -9.11 18.74
N PHE A 281 17.12 -9.89 18.51
CA PHE A 281 16.26 -10.40 19.59
C PHE A 281 15.50 -11.66 19.19
N SER A 282 15.35 -12.58 20.15
CA SER A 282 14.65 -13.86 20.01
C SER A 282 13.39 -13.96 20.88
N ASN A 283 13.22 -13.04 21.82
CA ASN A 283 12.10 -13.01 22.77
C ASN A 283 11.70 -11.57 23.16
N ASP A 284 10.56 -11.46 23.84
CA ASP A 284 9.94 -10.18 24.20
C ASP A 284 10.84 -9.33 25.12
N SER A 285 11.65 -9.95 26.00
CA SER A 285 12.57 -9.23 26.89
C SER A 285 13.77 -8.64 26.15
N GLU A 286 14.35 -9.39 25.22
CA GLU A 286 15.42 -8.90 24.33
C GLU A 286 14.91 -7.79 23.41
N MET A 287 13.68 -7.92 22.88
CA MET A 287 13.06 -6.87 22.07
C MET A 287 12.90 -5.56 22.87
N ILE A 288 12.49 -5.64 24.15
CA ILE A 288 12.43 -4.46 25.02
C ILE A 288 13.81 -3.81 25.16
N ALA A 289 14.86 -4.60 25.40
CA ALA A 289 16.23 -4.11 25.52
C ALA A 289 16.68 -3.41 24.22
N PHE A 290 16.39 -4.01 23.07
CA PHE A 290 16.66 -3.43 21.77
C PHE A 290 15.91 -2.10 21.55
N ILE A 291 14.61 -2.04 21.90
CA ILE A 291 13.83 -0.78 21.87
C ILE A 291 14.50 0.32 22.71
N GLN A 292 15.04 -0.01 23.89
CA GLN A 292 15.74 0.98 24.72
C GLN A 292 17.05 1.45 24.10
N GLU A 293 17.81 0.54 23.50
CA GLU A 293 19.03 0.86 22.79
C GLU A 293 18.74 1.84 21.64
N LEU A 294 17.74 1.55 20.80
CA LEU A 294 17.33 2.45 19.72
C LEU A 294 16.84 3.80 20.25
N ARG A 295 16.11 3.81 21.37
CA ARG A 295 15.65 5.06 22.00
C ARG A 295 16.83 5.91 22.46
N LYS A 296 17.86 5.31 23.06
CA LYS A 296 19.09 6.00 23.44
C LYS A 296 19.83 6.54 22.21
N LEU A 297 20.06 5.68 21.20
CA LEU A 297 20.80 6.03 19.99
C LEU A 297 20.11 7.10 19.13
N SER A 298 18.77 7.13 19.13
CA SER A 298 17.98 8.17 18.45
C SER A 298 17.88 9.49 19.23
N GLY A 299 18.48 9.57 20.42
CA GLY A 299 18.40 10.75 21.28
C GLY A 299 17.00 11.00 21.83
N GLY A 300 16.23 9.94 22.09
CA GLY A 300 14.95 9.97 22.77
C GLY A 300 13.70 10.06 21.89
N LYS A 301 13.81 9.79 20.58
CA LYS A 301 12.68 9.77 19.64
C LYS A 301 11.73 8.58 19.92
N PRO A 302 10.46 8.64 19.49
CA PRO A 302 9.52 7.54 19.68
C PRO A 302 9.95 6.30 18.89
N ILE A 303 9.96 5.16 19.56
CA ILE A 303 10.29 3.85 18.98
C ILE A 303 9.04 2.97 19.01
N GLY A 304 8.62 2.49 17.86
CA GLY A 304 7.48 1.59 17.75
C GLY A 304 7.80 0.29 17.04
N ILE A 305 6.84 -0.63 17.07
CA ILE A 305 6.90 -1.88 16.32
C ILE A 305 5.77 -1.92 15.30
N LYS A 306 6.03 -2.54 14.14
CA LYS A 306 5.00 -2.87 13.15
C LYS A 306 4.85 -4.39 13.05
N MET A 307 3.61 -4.87 13.15
CA MET A 307 3.32 -6.30 13.04
C MET A 307 1.92 -6.58 12.49
N CYS A 308 1.80 -7.70 11.78
CA CYS A 308 0.54 -8.39 11.58
C CYS A 308 0.35 -9.41 12.70
N ILE A 309 -0.81 -9.38 13.35
CA ILE A 309 -1.15 -10.32 14.43
C ILE A 309 -1.47 -11.67 13.80
N GLY A 310 -0.70 -12.69 14.15
CA GLY A 310 -0.99 -14.09 13.85
C GLY A 310 -1.62 -14.76 15.06
N GLN A 311 -0.79 -15.43 15.85
CA GLN A 311 -1.18 -16.08 17.10
C GLN A 311 -1.51 -15.03 18.18
N LYS A 312 -2.74 -15.05 18.68
CA LYS A 312 -3.25 -14.04 19.62
C LYS A 312 -2.55 -14.08 20.98
N ASP A 313 -2.19 -15.28 21.43
CA ASP A 313 -1.46 -15.53 22.67
C ASP A 313 -0.03 -14.97 22.65
N GLU A 314 0.65 -14.96 21.48
CA GLU A 314 1.96 -14.31 21.34
C GLU A 314 1.87 -12.79 21.51
N PHE A 315 0.86 -12.15 20.91
CA PHE A 315 0.63 -10.73 21.09
C PHE A 315 0.29 -10.40 22.56
N GLU A 316 -0.56 -11.20 23.18
CA GLU A 316 -0.89 -11.05 24.60
C GLU A 316 0.32 -11.25 25.52
N ARG A 317 1.16 -12.27 25.26
CA ARG A 317 2.42 -12.50 25.97
C ARG A 317 3.37 -11.32 25.86
N MET A 318 3.51 -10.76 24.65
CA MET A 318 4.36 -9.59 24.40
C MET A 318 3.88 -8.37 25.19
N VAL A 319 2.59 -8.04 25.12
CA VAL A 319 2.02 -6.90 25.86
C VAL A 319 2.08 -7.12 27.38
N ARG A 320 1.84 -8.34 27.85
CA ARG A 320 2.04 -8.70 29.27
C ARG A 320 3.47 -8.45 29.71
N THR A 321 4.45 -8.89 28.92
CA THR A 321 5.88 -8.69 29.21
C THR A 321 6.24 -7.21 29.28
N PHE A 322 5.70 -6.38 28.38
CA PHE A 322 5.85 -4.92 28.43
C PHE A 322 5.35 -4.33 29.75
N ALA A 323 4.19 -4.78 30.22
CA ALA A 323 3.59 -4.30 31.46
C ALA A 323 4.42 -4.73 32.69
N GLU A 324 4.81 -6.01 32.76
CA GLU A 324 5.62 -6.57 33.84
C GLU A 324 6.98 -5.87 33.96
N LYS A 325 7.65 -5.64 32.82
CA LYS A 325 8.94 -4.93 32.77
C LYS A 325 8.80 -3.41 32.93
N LYS A 326 7.58 -2.87 32.89
CA LYS A 326 7.26 -1.43 32.85
C LYS A 326 8.05 -0.69 31.79
N ASN A 327 8.21 -1.34 30.64
CA ASN A 327 8.98 -0.83 29.53
C ASN A 327 8.43 -1.35 28.21
N TYR A 328 8.21 -0.44 27.26
CA TYR A 328 7.37 -0.67 26.09
C TYR A 328 7.80 0.19 24.90
N PRO A 329 7.34 -0.15 23.68
CA PRO A 329 7.34 0.77 22.56
C PRO A 329 6.39 1.95 22.80
N ASP A 330 6.62 3.04 22.08
CA ASP A 330 5.78 4.24 22.10
C ASP A 330 4.53 4.09 21.22
N PHE A 331 4.58 3.19 20.24
CA PHE A 331 3.46 2.83 19.39
C PHE A 331 3.56 1.41 18.82
N ILE A 332 2.42 0.86 18.45
CA ILE A 332 2.32 -0.40 17.71
C ILE A 332 1.50 -0.14 16.44
N ALA A 333 2.12 -0.34 15.28
CA ALA A 333 1.44 -0.34 13.99
C ALA A 333 0.93 -1.76 13.67
N ILE A 334 -0.39 -1.95 13.73
CA ILE A 334 -1.05 -3.20 13.42
C ILE A 334 -1.37 -3.22 11.92
N ASP A 335 -0.75 -4.16 11.21
CA ASP A 335 -0.95 -4.40 9.78
C ASP A 335 -1.93 -5.57 9.61
N GLY A 336 -3.11 -5.32 9.05
CA GLY A 336 -4.11 -6.37 8.82
C GLY A 336 -3.64 -7.37 7.76
N ALA A 337 -4.13 -8.60 7.80
CA ALA A 337 -3.85 -9.67 6.83
C ALA A 337 -4.02 -9.22 5.36
N GLU A 338 -4.95 -8.30 5.11
CA GLU A 338 -5.17 -7.70 3.81
C GLU A 338 -4.09 -6.69 3.37
N GLY A 339 -2.97 -6.59 4.10
CA GLY A 339 -1.79 -5.77 3.80
C GLY A 339 -1.20 -6.00 2.40
N GLY A 340 -0.41 -5.05 1.92
CA GLY A 340 0.14 -5.08 0.55
C GLY A 340 1.60 -5.53 0.51
N SER A 341 2.04 -6.02 -0.64
CA SER A 341 3.47 -6.21 -0.91
C SER A 341 3.80 -5.97 -2.38
N GLY A 342 5.04 -5.53 -2.62
CA GLY A 342 5.62 -5.52 -3.97
C GLY A 342 5.98 -6.93 -4.46
N ALA A 343 6.34 -7.83 -3.54
CA ALA A 343 6.63 -9.23 -3.76
C ALA A 343 6.35 -10.05 -2.48
N ALA A 344 5.62 -11.16 -2.61
CA ALA A 344 5.29 -12.06 -1.51
C ALA A 344 4.93 -13.45 -2.05
N HIS A 345 4.97 -14.46 -1.19
CA HIS A 345 4.49 -15.81 -1.53
C HIS A 345 2.95 -15.81 -1.59
N MET A 346 2.40 -16.52 -2.57
CA MET A 346 0.95 -16.57 -2.83
C MET A 346 0.14 -17.06 -1.63
N GLU A 347 0.63 -18.10 -0.94
CA GLU A 347 -0.07 -18.64 0.23
C GLU A 347 -0.17 -17.61 1.36
N SER A 348 0.92 -16.88 1.63
CA SER A 348 0.93 -15.88 2.68
C SER A 348 0.04 -14.67 2.35
N LEU A 349 -0.09 -14.31 1.07
CA LEU A 349 -0.93 -13.19 0.64
C LEU A 349 -2.42 -13.41 0.87
N HIS A 350 -2.86 -14.66 0.93
CA HIS A 350 -4.29 -15.00 0.94
C HIS A 350 -4.76 -15.58 2.27
N TRP A 351 -3.87 -16.21 3.04
CA TRP A 351 -4.28 -17.06 4.16
C TRP A 351 -3.63 -16.73 5.50
N ALA A 352 -2.72 -15.74 5.57
CA ALA A 352 -1.93 -15.50 6.75
C ALA A 352 -2.30 -14.20 7.48
N GLY A 353 -2.43 -14.29 8.81
CA GLY A 353 -2.67 -13.16 9.70
C GLY A 353 -4.14 -12.88 10.02
N LEU A 354 -4.35 -11.96 10.96
CA LEU A 354 -5.68 -11.50 11.38
C LEU A 354 -6.10 -10.26 10.57
N PRO A 355 -7.35 -10.17 10.09
CA PRO A 355 -7.83 -8.99 9.36
C PRO A 355 -7.85 -7.73 10.24
N ILE A 356 -7.76 -6.54 9.63
CA ILE A 356 -7.50 -5.31 10.40
C ILE A 356 -8.57 -4.99 11.45
N ILE A 357 -9.84 -5.29 11.17
CA ILE A 357 -10.96 -4.93 12.04
C ILE A 357 -10.85 -5.70 13.36
N GLU A 358 -10.68 -7.02 13.27
CA GLU A 358 -10.50 -7.91 14.40
C GLU A 358 -9.17 -7.63 15.11
N ALA A 359 -8.11 -7.33 14.36
CA ALA A 359 -6.79 -7.09 14.90
C ALA A 359 -6.71 -5.80 15.74
N ILE A 360 -7.33 -4.70 15.28
CA ILE A 360 -7.35 -3.44 16.03
C ILE A 360 -8.19 -3.59 17.30
N HIS A 361 -9.39 -4.18 17.20
CA HIS A 361 -10.22 -4.43 18.38
C HIS A 361 -9.49 -5.27 19.43
N PHE A 362 -8.89 -6.38 18.98
CA PHE A 362 -8.13 -7.27 19.85
C PHE A 362 -6.92 -6.58 20.49
N ALA A 363 -6.11 -5.87 19.70
CA ALA A 363 -4.93 -5.17 20.21
C ALA A 363 -5.30 -4.10 21.24
N ASN A 364 -6.34 -3.31 20.97
CA ASN A 364 -6.86 -2.31 21.90
C ASN A 364 -7.34 -2.94 23.21
N GLY A 365 -8.09 -4.05 23.14
CA GLY A 365 -8.55 -4.78 24.32
C GLY A 365 -7.40 -5.31 25.18
N ILE A 366 -6.37 -5.91 24.56
CA ILE A 366 -5.19 -6.42 25.27
C ILE A 366 -4.38 -5.27 25.91
N LEU A 367 -4.17 -4.16 25.20
CA LEU A 367 -3.48 -3.00 25.76
C LEU A 367 -4.24 -2.39 26.96
N LYS A 368 -5.58 -2.34 26.90
CA LYS A 368 -6.41 -1.91 28.04
C LYS A 368 -6.30 -2.89 29.21
N LYS A 369 -6.40 -4.20 28.96
CA LYS A 369 -6.29 -5.26 29.98
C LYS A 369 -5.01 -5.14 30.82
N TYR A 370 -3.90 -4.78 30.18
CA TYR A 370 -2.60 -4.63 30.85
C TYR A 370 -2.25 -3.18 31.24
N GLY A 371 -3.20 -2.25 31.14
CA GLY A 371 -2.99 -0.85 31.56
C GLY A 371 -1.97 -0.07 30.72
N LEU A 372 -1.75 -0.46 29.47
CA LEU A 372 -0.75 0.13 28.57
C LEU A 372 -1.33 1.04 27.49
N ARG A 373 -2.66 1.18 27.41
CA ARG A 373 -3.32 1.92 26.33
C ARG A 373 -2.98 3.41 26.30
N ASP A 374 -2.76 4.02 27.46
CA ASP A 374 -2.38 5.44 27.55
C ASP A 374 -0.93 5.68 27.10
N GLU A 375 -0.06 4.69 27.33
CA GLU A 375 1.37 4.72 27.01
C GLU A 375 1.67 4.35 25.55
N ILE A 376 0.96 3.37 25.00
CA ILE A 376 1.22 2.81 23.67
C ILE A 376 0.12 3.24 22.70
N LYS A 377 0.50 4.01 21.68
CA LYS A 377 -0.44 4.40 20.60
C LYS A 377 -0.59 3.28 19.58
N VAL A 378 -1.80 3.09 19.06
CA VAL A 378 -2.13 2.06 18.06
C VAL A 378 -2.28 2.71 16.69
N MET A 379 -1.53 2.25 15.70
CA MET A 379 -1.66 2.70 14.31
C MET A 379 -2.27 1.58 13.46
N ALA A 380 -3.36 1.86 12.75
CA ALA A 380 -4.00 0.86 11.88
C ALA A 380 -3.46 0.92 10.45
N ALA A 381 -3.10 -0.22 9.87
CA ALA A 381 -2.70 -0.34 8.48
C ALA A 381 -3.43 -1.51 7.82
N GLY A 382 -4.33 -1.25 6.87
CA GLY A 382 -5.11 -2.32 6.25
C GLY A 382 -6.23 -1.78 5.38
N LYS A 383 -5.97 -1.64 4.07
CA LYS A 383 -6.93 -1.13 3.08
C LYS A 383 -7.64 0.20 3.43
N ILE A 384 -7.03 1.05 4.26
CA ILE A 384 -7.57 2.37 4.64
C ILE A 384 -7.34 3.38 3.52
N ILE A 385 -8.42 3.82 2.86
CA ILE A 385 -8.36 4.79 1.74
C ILE A 385 -9.42 5.90 1.81
N SER A 386 -10.41 5.76 2.69
CA SER A 386 -11.54 6.68 2.79
C SER A 386 -11.70 7.27 4.19
N ALA A 387 -12.53 8.30 4.30
CA ALA A 387 -12.90 8.91 5.57
C ALA A 387 -13.62 7.91 6.50
N PHE A 388 -14.49 7.07 5.93
CA PHE A 388 -15.20 6.05 6.68
C PHE A 388 -14.27 4.94 7.18
N ASP A 389 -13.24 4.57 6.41
CA ASP A 389 -12.22 3.64 6.89
C ASP A 389 -11.48 4.18 8.12
N ILE A 390 -11.09 5.46 8.09
CA ILE A 390 -10.43 6.12 9.23
C ILE A 390 -11.35 6.12 10.44
N TYR A 391 -12.63 6.53 10.27
CA TYR A 391 -13.62 6.51 11.35
C TYR A 391 -13.73 5.13 11.99
N ARG A 392 -13.85 4.08 11.15
CA ARG A 392 -13.97 2.69 11.59
C ARG A 392 -12.77 2.25 12.43
N MET A 393 -11.56 2.57 12.00
CA MET A 393 -10.35 2.20 12.75
C MET A 393 -10.24 2.94 14.07
N LEU A 394 -10.53 4.24 14.10
CA LEU A 394 -10.53 5.02 15.34
C LEU A 394 -11.59 4.53 16.32
N ALA A 395 -12.79 4.17 15.84
CA ALA A 395 -13.87 3.62 16.67
C ALA A 395 -13.47 2.28 17.33
N LEU A 396 -12.69 1.44 16.65
CA LEU A 396 -12.18 0.17 17.19
C LEU A 396 -11.00 0.36 18.16
N GLY A 397 -10.43 1.57 18.22
CA GLY A 397 -9.40 1.94 19.19
C GLY A 397 -8.02 2.28 18.61
N ALA A 398 -7.89 2.42 17.28
CA ALA A 398 -6.69 3.02 16.70
C ALA A 398 -6.59 4.50 17.08
N ASP A 399 -5.37 5.03 17.18
CA ASP A 399 -5.10 6.46 17.34
C ASP A 399 -4.80 7.14 15.99
N THR A 400 -4.11 6.44 15.09
CA THR A 400 -3.80 6.90 13.74
C THR A 400 -3.93 5.77 12.72
N CYS A 401 -3.86 6.13 11.45
CA CYS A 401 -3.99 5.22 10.32
C CYS A 401 -2.82 5.40 9.34
N TYR A 402 -2.38 4.30 8.75
CA TYR A 402 -1.52 4.29 7.59
C TYR A 402 -2.30 4.01 6.31
N SER A 403 -1.98 4.75 5.26
CA SER A 403 -2.48 4.49 3.90
C SER A 403 -1.31 4.31 2.93
N ALA A 404 -1.03 3.07 2.53
CA ALA A 404 -0.10 2.79 1.44
C ALA A 404 -0.81 2.82 0.08
N ARG A 405 -1.85 2.00 -0.10
CA ARG A 405 -2.54 1.86 -1.39
C ARG A 405 -3.27 3.13 -1.83
N GLY A 406 -3.91 3.85 -0.91
CA GLY A 406 -4.52 5.15 -1.23
C GLY A 406 -3.48 6.13 -1.76
N MET A 407 -2.32 6.21 -1.10
CA MET A 407 -1.22 7.05 -1.57
C MET A 407 -0.65 6.58 -2.93
N MET A 408 -0.57 5.27 -3.18
CA MET A 408 -0.20 4.75 -4.50
C MET A 408 -1.23 5.09 -5.58
N PHE A 409 -2.53 5.02 -5.27
CA PHE A 409 -3.58 5.43 -6.21
C PHE A 409 -3.52 6.94 -6.48
N ALA A 410 -3.21 7.76 -5.47
CA ALA A 410 -2.97 9.20 -5.67
C ALA A 410 -1.79 9.49 -6.62
N LEU A 411 -0.75 8.64 -6.64
CA LEU A 411 0.32 8.70 -7.64
C LEU A 411 -0.12 8.24 -9.04
N GLY A 412 -1.25 7.54 -9.16
CA GLY A 412 -1.76 6.98 -10.42
C GLY A 412 -1.57 5.47 -10.55
N CYS A 413 -1.45 4.71 -9.45
CA CYS A 413 -1.47 3.25 -9.53
C CYS A 413 -2.80 2.78 -10.16
N VAL A 414 -2.71 1.84 -11.10
CA VAL A 414 -3.86 1.25 -11.81
C VAL A 414 -4.15 -0.18 -11.37
N GLN A 415 -3.58 -0.63 -10.25
CA GLN A 415 -3.73 -2.00 -9.74
C GLN A 415 -3.29 -3.07 -10.76
N SER A 416 -2.18 -2.84 -11.48
CA SER A 416 -1.74 -3.76 -12.55
C SER A 416 -1.21 -5.11 -12.05
N LEU A 417 -0.92 -5.24 -10.74
CA LEU A 417 -0.34 -6.43 -10.10
C LEU A 417 0.98 -6.92 -10.74
N LYS A 418 1.81 -5.98 -11.24
CA LYS A 418 3.12 -6.26 -11.88
C LYS A 418 4.30 -5.69 -11.07
N CYS A 419 4.12 -5.50 -9.77
CA CYS A 419 5.04 -4.74 -8.93
C CYS A 419 6.43 -5.42 -8.77
N ASN A 420 6.43 -6.75 -8.72
CA ASN A 420 7.62 -7.60 -8.66
C ASN A 420 8.32 -7.73 -10.02
N LEU A 421 7.61 -7.59 -11.13
CA LEU A 421 8.14 -7.86 -12.48
C LEU A 421 9.00 -6.72 -13.05
N ASP A 422 9.10 -5.60 -12.33
CA ASP A 422 9.81 -4.40 -12.78
C ASP A 422 9.26 -3.84 -14.12
N THR A 423 7.95 -3.99 -14.33
CA THR A 423 7.25 -3.57 -15.57
C THR A 423 6.03 -2.72 -15.25
N CYS A 424 6.09 -1.97 -14.15
CA CYS A 424 5.02 -1.06 -13.74
C CYS A 424 4.64 -0.13 -14.91
N PRO A 425 3.37 -0.05 -15.30
CA PRO A 425 2.95 0.81 -16.42
C PRO A 425 2.96 2.30 -16.06
N THR A 426 3.00 2.64 -14.78
CA THR A 426 2.86 4.02 -14.29
C THR A 426 4.11 4.54 -13.58
N GLY A 427 5.23 3.82 -13.67
CA GLY A 427 6.51 4.27 -13.12
C GLY A 427 6.65 4.20 -11.59
N ILE A 428 5.64 3.70 -10.87
CA ILE A 428 5.65 3.67 -9.40
C ILE A 428 6.57 2.57 -8.86
N THR A 429 6.43 1.33 -9.34
CA THR A 429 7.10 0.15 -8.77
C THR A 429 8.11 -0.47 -9.75
N THR A 430 9.00 0.35 -10.29
CA THR A 430 10.01 -0.07 -11.27
C THR A 430 11.30 0.72 -11.14
N MET A 431 12.41 0.10 -11.52
CA MET A 431 13.73 0.70 -11.62
C MET A 431 14.15 0.98 -13.07
N GLU A 432 13.30 0.64 -14.04
CA GLU A 432 13.58 0.85 -15.45
C GLU A 432 13.42 2.35 -15.80
N PRO A 433 14.47 3.03 -16.31
CA PRO A 433 14.47 4.49 -16.45
C PRO A 433 13.34 5.06 -17.31
N SER A 434 12.98 4.41 -18.43
CA SER A 434 11.94 4.94 -19.33
C SER A 434 10.53 4.91 -18.69
N ARG A 435 10.25 3.91 -17.85
CA ARG A 435 9.02 3.83 -17.05
C ARG A 435 9.04 4.76 -15.85
N VAL A 436 10.18 4.88 -15.15
CA VAL A 436 10.30 5.83 -14.03
C VAL A 436 10.02 7.26 -14.50
N ALA A 437 10.47 7.62 -15.70
CA ALA A 437 10.21 8.93 -16.31
C ALA A 437 8.72 9.23 -16.53
N SER A 438 7.84 8.20 -16.56
CA SER A 438 6.38 8.40 -16.65
C SER A 438 5.78 9.02 -15.38
N LEU A 439 6.49 8.95 -14.25
CA LEU A 439 6.06 9.52 -12.98
C LEU A 439 6.73 10.90 -12.79
N VAL A 440 6.00 11.97 -13.10
CA VAL A 440 6.47 13.35 -12.96
C VAL A 440 6.32 13.82 -11.51
N VAL A 441 7.43 13.99 -10.80
CA VAL A 441 7.45 14.30 -9.36
C VAL A 441 6.66 15.57 -9.01
N GLU A 442 6.83 16.63 -9.80
CA GLU A 442 6.17 17.93 -9.55
C GLU A 442 4.64 17.87 -9.62
N ASP A 443 4.07 17.06 -10.53
CA ASP A 443 2.63 16.77 -10.59
C ASP A 443 2.22 15.88 -9.41
N LYS A 444 2.96 14.80 -9.20
CA LYS A 444 2.57 13.75 -8.27
C LYS A 444 2.63 14.16 -6.81
N LYS A 445 3.57 15.01 -6.39
CA LYS A 445 3.63 15.51 -5.01
C LYS A 445 2.37 16.28 -4.63
N THR A 446 1.84 17.08 -5.55
CA THR A 446 0.59 17.83 -5.37
C THR A 446 -0.60 16.89 -5.26
N LYS A 447 -0.67 15.86 -6.11
CA LYS A 447 -1.73 14.85 -6.04
C LYS A 447 -1.75 14.06 -4.74
N VAL A 448 -0.57 13.70 -4.22
CA VAL A 448 -0.42 13.05 -2.91
C VAL A 448 -0.91 13.97 -1.79
N ALA A 449 -0.49 15.24 -1.80
CA ALA A 449 -0.91 16.23 -0.82
C ALA A 449 -2.44 16.46 -0.84
N ASN A 450 -3.01 16.60 -2.04
CA ASN A 450 -4.45 16.78 -2.24
C ASN A 450 -5.23 15.58 -1.73
N TYR A 451 -4.81 14.35 -2.04
CA TYR A 451 -5.47 13.15 -1.54
C TYR A 451 -5.50 13.12 -0.01
N HIS A 452 -4.38 13.41 0.65
CA HIS A 452 -4.31 13.46 2.10
C HIS A 452 -5.26 14.54 2.66
N LYS A 453 -5.07 15.79 2.25
CA LYS A 453 -5.86 16.95 2.70
C LYS A 453 -7.36 16.72 2.50
N ASN A 454 -7.76 16.28 1.31
CA ASN A 454 -9.17 16.04 0.98
C ASN A 454 -9.74 14.82 1.69
N THR A 455 -8.91 13.85 2.10
CA THR A 455 -9.35 12.74 2.94
C THR A 455 -9.59 13.19 4.38
N ILE A 456 -8.72 14.02 4.95
CA ILE A 456 -8.92 14.64 6.27
C ILE A 456 -10.14 15.56 6.27
N GLU A 457 -10.33 16.36 5.22
CA GLU A 457 -11.51 17.22 5.09
C GLU A 457 -12.80 16.40 4.96
N ALA A 458 -12.80 15.32 4.17
CA ALA A 458 -13.94 14.42 4.10
C ALA A 458 -14.21 13.71 5.44
N PHE A 459 -13.17 13.44 6.23
CA PHE A 459 -13.31 12.90 7.58
C PHE A 459 -13.93 13.92 8.54
N LYS A 460 -13.53 15.19 8.46
CA LYS A 460 -14.16 16.30 9.19
C LYS A 460 -15.64 16.43 8.86
N GLU A 461 -16.00 16.42 7.57
CA GLU A 461 -17.40 16.47 7.13
C GLU A 461 -18.20 15.24 7.55
N LEU A 462 -17.58 14.05 7.56
CA LEU A 462 -18.19 12.83 8.09
C LEU A 462 -18.54 13.00 9.58
N LEU A 463 -17.59 13.41 10.42
CA LEU A 463 -17.86 13.66 11.85
C LEU A 463 -18.96 14.69 12.06
N LYS A 464 -18.93 15.75 11.26
CA LYS A 464 -19.94 16.81 11.29
C LYS A 464 -21.34 16.26 11.03
N SER A 465 -21.50 15.46 9.97
CA SER A 465 -22.77 14.81 9.62
C SER A 465 -23.28 13.86 10.72
N MET A 466 -22.38 13.29 11.51
CA MET A 466 -22.70 12.39 12.62
C MET A 466 -22.98 13.14 13.93
N GLY A 467 -22.89 14.48 13.96
CA GLY A 467 -23.08 15.26 15.18
C GLY A 467 -21.88 15.20 16.15
N ILE A 468 -20.70 14.78 15.67
CA ILE A 468 -19.51 14.59 16.51
C ILE A 468 -18.59 15.81 16.36
N GLU A 469 -18.37 16.56 17.44
CA GLU A 469 -17.53 17.77 17.41
C GLU A 469 -16.03 17.49 17.55
N ASN A 470 -15.63 16.33 18.08
CA ASN A 470 -14.24 15.99 18.37
C ASN A 470 -13.97 14.49 18.15
N ARG A 471 -12.78 14.14 17.66
CA ARG A 471 -12.42 12.74 17.36
C ARG A 471 -12.47 11.81 18.58
N ARG A 472 -12.29 12.36 19.78
CA ARG A 472 -12.35 11.60 21.05
C ARG A 472 -13.75 11.07 21.37
N SER A 473 -14.78 11.59 20.71
CA SER A 473 -16.17 11.15 20.85
C SER A 473 -16.61 10.15 19.78
N ILE A 474 -15.68 9.66 18.96
CA ILE A 474 -15.93 8.57 18.01
C ILE A 474 -16.28 7.29 18.78
N ASP A 475 -17.27 6.56 18.29
CA ASP A 475 -17.85 5.42 19.00
C ASP A 475 -18.28 4.33 18.00
N LYS A 476 -18.13 3.07 18.41
CA LYS A 476 -18.53 1.88 17.65
C LYS A 476 -20.04 1.87 17.36
N LYS A 477 -20.87 2.40 18.25
CA LYS A 477 -22.34 2.33 18.12
C LYS A 477 -22.90 2.98 16.85
N TYR A 478 -22.15 3.91 16.25
CA TYR A 478 -22.58 4.60 15.04
C TYR A 478 -22.21 3.87 13.74
N ILE A 479 -21.58 2.70 13.83
CA ILE A 479 -21.27 1.84 12.68
C ILE A 479 -22.17 0.62 12.74
N ILE A 480 -22.91 0.36 11.67
CA ILE A 480 -23.78 -0.80 11.54
C ILE A 480 -23.22 -1.73 10.45
N ARG A 481 -23.26 -3.03 10.71
CA ARG A 481 -22.93 -4.09 9.75
C ARG A 481 -24.14 -5.00 9.55
N ARG A 482 -24.42 -5.34 8.30
CA ARG A 482 -25.34 -6.43 7.95
C ARG A 482 -24.69 -7.77 8.25
N ILE A 483 -25.30 -8.57 9.14
CA ILE A 483 -24.75 -9.86 9.58
C ILE A 483 -25.33 -11.02 8.77
N ASN A 484 -26.59 -10.91 8.38
CA ASN A 484 -27.27 -11.84 7.48
C ASN A 484 -28.33 -11.08 6.67
N GLU A 485 -29.15 -11.78 5.89
CA GLU A 485 -30.18 -11.16 5.04
C GLU A 485 -31.18 -10.30 5.82
N ASN A 486 -31.48 -10.67 7.07
CA ASN A 486 -32.53 -10.05 7.89
C ASN A 486 -32.00 -9.16 9.02
N ASP A 487 -30.79 -9.43 9.52
CA ASP A 487 -30.27 -8.81 10.73
C ASP A 487 -29.09 -7.87 10.47
N THR A 488 -29.10 -6.76 11.20
CA THR A 488 -28.02 -5.79 11.25
C THR A 488 -27.61 -5.56 12.71
N LYS A 489 -26.31 -5.43 12.97
CA LYS A 489 -25.79 -5.15 14.30
C LYS A 489 -24.86 -3.95 14.28
N THR A 490 -24.87 -3.18 15.35
CA THR A 490 -23.85 -2.15 15.58
C THR A 490 -22.49 -2.80 15.83
N TYR A 491 -21.41 -2.07 15.60
CA TYR A 491 -20.07 -2.54 15.96
C TYR A 491 -19.91 -2.78 17.46
N ASP A 492 -20.68 -2.07 18.30
CA ASP A 492 -20.62 -2.27 19.75
C ASP A 492 -21.17 -3.66 20.15
N GLU A 493 -22.22 -4.13 19.48
CA GLU A 493 -22.77 -5.47 19.66
C GLU A 493 -21.89 -6.58 19.07
N ILE A 494 -21.11 -6.27 18.03
CA ILE A 494 -20.22 -7.25 17.36
C ILE A 494 -18.88 -7.36 18.10
N PHE A 495 -18.30 -6.22 18.46
CA PHE A 495 -16.98 -6.08 19.04
C PHE A 495 -17.09 -5.65 20.49
N ILE A 496 -17.57 -6.58 21.31
CA ILE A 496 -17.75 -6.38 22.75
C ILE A 496 -16.37 -6.19 23.39
N ASP A 497 -16.23 -5.14 24.20
CA ASP A 497 -15.02 -4.93 25.00
C ASP A 497 -15.04 -5.95 26.15
N ASN A 498 -14.03 -6.81 26.22
CA ASN A 498 -13.85 -7.69 27.36
C ASN A 498 -13.54 -6.80 28.59
N LYS A 499 -14.46 -6.74 29.53
CA LYS A 499 -14.33 -5.99 30.79
C LYS A 499 -13.24 -6.57 31.68
#